data_AF-A0A6I8MYB3-F1
#
_entry.id   AF-A0A6I8MYB3-F1
#
_cell.length_a   1.000
_cell.length_b   1.000
_cell.length_c   1.000
_cell.angle_alpha   90.00
_cell.angle_beta   90.00
_cell.angle_gamma   90.00
#
_symmetry.space_group_name_H-M   'P 1'
#
loop_
_entity.id
_entity.type
_entity.pdbx_description
1 polymer ?
#
loop_
_entity_poly.entity_id
_entity_poly.type
_entity_poly.pdbx_seq_one_letter_code
_entity_poly.pdbx_strand_id
1 'polypeptide(L)'
;MSFKISCQGAISIRDVADFLWDKVSSAMFSAVWNKTAIDLADDMRSNTPAFNGNRSNLERYILISLAEDENFDNYHRYIHFPRDYFKSYIKKQVENFCSTQKWEKLKHFVRCSSESFKADILTAIHESTVATKTGNGSVSMWLDEFCQHLGHRLTLPRGDLKSIEHQEIKDIEFLKEAVIRAVEGPRSPTLQTSELDWAGTAMKEVVPKVQKMLSDQLSGCWKQCPFCMAICTNTVAGHTGDHSVPFHRSKAVNGWSWHKTDNFSIDFCTSAVASDNYFLLNDGRSFPYKTYRLAGGEHATWSITPDMDDKPYWKWFVCRFKDQLEEKYNKRFSDKGEIPHVWRKIHKEEVIADLKKL
;
A
#
# COMPACT_ATOMS: atom_id res chain seq x y z
N MET A 1 4.93 -58.11 -12.98
CA MET A 1 4.78 -56.81 -12.31
C MET A 1 4.86 -57.06 -10.81
N SER A 2 5.95 -56.63 -10.16
CA SER A 2 6.18 -56.86 -8.73
C SER A 2 5.80 -55.61 -7.96
N PHE A 3 4.76 -55.68 -7.14
CA PHE A 3 4.42 -54.64 -6.18
C PHE A 3 5.52 -54.60 -5.11
N LYS A 4 6.38 -53.58 -5.15
CA LYS A 4 7.21 -53.21 -4.00
C LYS A 4 6.32 -52.47 -3.01
N ILE A 5 5.73 -53.19 -2.06
CA ILE A 5 5.20 -52.58 -0.85
C ILE A 5 6.42 -52.12 -0.06
N SER A 6 6.67 -50.82 -0.09
CA SER A 6 7.62 -50.16 0.80
C SER A 6 7.10 -50.33 2.22
N CYS A 7 7.67 -51.26 2.98
CA CYS A 7 7.51 -51.31 4.43
C CYS A 7 8.16 -50.06 5.04
N GLN A 8 7.41 -48.96 5.12
CA GLN A 8 7.72 -47.91 6.07
C GLN A 8 7.61 -48.54 7.45
N GLY A 9 8.73 -48.61 8.19
CA GLY A 9 8.74 -49.12 9.56
C GLY A 9 7.71 -48.38 10.42
N ALA A 10 7.24 -49.02 11.49
CA ALA A 10 6.23 -48.45 12.39
C ALA A 10 6.65 -47.04 12.84
N ILE A 11 5.98 -46.02 12.29
CA ILE A 11 6.20 -44.63 12.64
C ILE A 11 5.60 -44.43 14.03
N SER A 12 6.35 -43.86 14.97
CA SER A 12 5.82 -43.67 16.31
C SER A 12 4.74 -42.58 16.30
N ILE A 13 3.80 -42.62 17.26
CA ILE A 13 2.77 -41.57 17.39
C ILE A 13 3.43 -40.19 17.61
N ARG A 14 4.62 -40.16 18.21
CA ARG A 14 5.43 -38.95 18.34
C ARG A 14 5.89 -38.43 16.99
N ASP A 15 6.38 -39.29 16.10
CA ASP A 15 6.83 -38.86 14.76
C ASP A 15 5.65 -38.36 13.91
N VAL A 16 4.46 -38.96 14.07
CA VAL A 16 3.22 -38.46 13.46
C VAL A 16 2.85 -37.07 13.99
N ALA A 17 2.91 -36.87 15.31
CA ALA A 17 2.63 -35.59 15.94
C ALA A 17 3.65 -34.51 15.53
N ASP A 18 4.94 -34.85 15.50
CA ASP A 18 6.02 -33.96 15.07
C ASP A 18 5.86 -33.57 13.59
N PHE A 19 5.51 -34.52 12.71
CA PHE A 19 5.23 -34.24 11.30
C PHE A 19 4.00 -33.35 11.10
N LEU A 20 2.91 -33.64 11.81
CA LEU A 20 1.71 -32.81 11.75
C LEU A 20 2.02 -31.39 12.23
N TRP A 21 2.74 -31.25 13.35
CA TRP A 21 3.11 -29.96 13.89
C TRP A 21 4.04 -29.18 12.96
N ASP A 22 4.96 -29.82 12.23
CA ASP A 22 5.76 -29.16 11.19
C ASP A 22 4.87 -28.46 10.15
N LYS A 23 3.85 -29.16 9.64
CA LYS A 23 2.91 -28.58 8.65
C LYS A 23 2.03 -27.50 9.25
N VAL A 24 1.46 -27.75 10.43
CA VAL A 24 0.57 -26.80 11.12
C VAL A 24 1.33 -25.53 11.50
N SER A 25 2.54 -25.66 12.04
CA SER A 25 3.35 -24.52 12.47
C SER A 25 3.81 -23.65 11.30
N SER A 26 4.14 -24.25 10.15
CA SER A 26 4.41 -23.51 8.91
C SER A 26 3.18 -22.72 8.43
N ALA A 27 2.00 -23.35 8.42
CA ALA A 27 0.75 -22.66 8.06
C ALA A 27 0.40 -21.54 9.04
N MET A 28 0.56 -21.81 10.34
CA MET A 28 0.37 -20.84 11.43
C MET A 28 1.30 -19.65 11.29
N PHE A 29 2.58 -19.86 11.01
CA PHE A 29 3.56 -18.78 10.83
C PHE A 29 3.11 -17.79 9.74
N SER A 30 2.74 -18.29 8.56
CA SER A 30 2.19 -17.45 7.47
C SER A 30 0.93 -16.70 7.90
N ALA A 31 0.01 -17.38 8.59
CA ALA A 31 -1.24 -16.80 9.05
C ALA A 31 -1.03 -15.69 10.10
N VAL A 32 -0.11 -15.89 11.05
CA VAL A 32 0.30 -14.89 12.05
C VAL A 32 0.78 -13.61 11.38
N TRP A 33 1.67 -13.71 10.41
CA TRP A 33 2.19 -12.53 9.71
C TRP A 33 1.14 -11.85 8.84
N ASN A 34 0.25 -12.61 8.20
CA ASN A 34 -0.87 -12.05 7.46
C ASN A 34 -1.82 -11.27 8.37
N LYS A 35 -2.21 -11.86 9.51
CA LYS A 35 -3.06 -11.19 10.51
C LYS A 35 -2.40 -9.95 11.08
N THR A 36 -1.10 -10.05 11.39
CA THR A 36 -0.30 -8.91 11.87
C THR A 36 -0.25 -7.77 10.85
N ALA A 37 -0.12 -8.08 9.55
CA ALA A 37 -0.17 -7.06 8.52
C ALA A 37 -1.54 -6.37 8.43
N ILE A 38 -2.64 -7.12 8.59
CA ILE A 38 -3.99 -6.54 8.65
C ILE A 38 -4.10 -5.60 9.85
N ASP A 39 -3.76 -6.07 11.05
CA ASP A 39 -3.87 -5.28 12.29
C ASP A 39 -3.00 -4.02 12.25
N LEU A 40 -1.80 -4.13 11.68
CA LEU A 40 -0.92 -3.00 11.49
C LEU A 40 -1.50 -2.01 10.46
N ALA A 41 -2.01 -2.48 9.32
CA ALA A 41 -2.64 -1.61 8.35
C ALA A 41 -3.83 -0.86 8.97
N ASP A 42 -4.67 -1.57 9.72
CA ASP A 42 -5.81 -1.01 10.46
C ASP A 42 -5.36 0.08 11.45
N ASP A 43 -4.34 -0.21 12.25
CA ASP A 43 -3.77 0.75 13.19
C ASP A 43 -3.23 2.00 12.48
N MET A 44 -2.49 1.81 11.38
CA MET A 44 -1.91 2.90 10.62
C MET A 44 -3.00 3.80 10.03
N ARG A 45 -4.12 3.25 9.57
CA ARG A 45 -5.25 4.05 9.06
C ARG A 45 -5.88 4.91 10.15
N SER A 46 -6.03 4.38 11.35
CA SER A 46 -6.63 5.10 12.47
C SER A 46 -5.67 6.14 13.07
N ASN A 47 -4.39 5.81 13.15
CA ASN A 47 -3.44 6.55 13.99
C ASN A 47 -2.31 7.24 13.21
N THR A 48 -2.23 7.09 11.89
CA THR A 48 -1.29 7.84 11.03
C THR A 48 -2.05 8.90 10.25
N PRO A 49 -1.83 10.20 10.52
CA PRO A 49 -2.62 11.26 9.89
C PRO A 49 -2.63 11.24 8.36
N ALA A 50 -1.52 10.83 7.73
CA ALA A 50 -1.43 10.69 6.27
C ALA A 50 -2.30 9.58 5.66
N PHE A 51 -2.70 8.59 6.46
CA PHE A 51 -3.49 7.44 6.02
C PHE A 51 -4.94 7.47 6.52
N ASN A 52 -5.29 8.49 7.29
CA ASN A 52 -6.65 8.69 7.77
C ASN A 52 -7.48 9.40 6.68
N GLY A 53 -8.52 8.72 6.16
CA GLY A 53 -9.40 9.27 5.15
C GLY A 53 -9.09 8.79 3.73
N ASN A 54 -9.20 9.70 2.76
CA ASN A 54 -9.10 9.37 1.33
C ASN A 54 -7.76 9.79 0.72
N ARG A 55 -7.61 9.51 -0.58
CA ARG A 55 -6.41 9.84 -1.35
C ARG A 55 -6.03 11.33 -1.33
N SER A 56 -6.99 12.25 -1.31
CA SER A 56 -6.69 13.69 -1.26
C SER A 56 -6.00 14.08 0.05
N ASN A 57 -6.38 13.43 1.17
CA ASN A 57 -5.65 13.59 2.44
C ASN A 57 -4.22 13.06 2.33
N LEU A 58 -4.01 11.90 1.70
CA LEU A 58 -2.66 11.38 1.46
C LEU A 58 -1.82 12.36 0.62
N GLU A 59 -2.39 12.90 -0.46
CA GLU A 59 -1.71 13.88 -1.32
C GLU A 59 -1.32 15.14 -0.54
N ARG A 60 -2.19 15.63 0.34
CA ARG A 60 -1.90 16.77 1.23
C ARG A 60 -0.65 16.53 2.09
N TYR A 61 -0.53 15.36 2.71
CA TYR A 61 0.66 15.02 3.50
C TYR A 61 1.90 14.78 2.63
N ILE A 62 1.74 14.27 1.40
CA ILE A 62 2.81 14.19 0.42
C ILE A 62 3.33 15.59 0.08
N LEU A 63 2.44 16.56 -0.16
CA LEU A 63 2.82 17.95 -0.44
C LEU A 63 3.52 18.60 0.76
N ILE A 64 3.04 18.38 1.98
CA ILE A 64 3.74 18.83 3.19
C ILE A 64 5.17 18.26 3.24
N SER A 65 5.31 16.94 3.07
CA SER A 65 6.63 16.28 3.09
C SER A 65 7.56 16.77 1.97
N LEU A 66 7.03 17.02 0.78
CA LEU A 66 7.79 17.58 -0.34
C LEU A 66 8.28 19.01 -0.03
N ALA A 67 7.42 19.82 0.59
CA ALA A 67 7.77 21.18 0.98
C ALA A 67 8.79 21.22 2.11
N GLU A 68 8.76 20.26 3.04
CA GLU A 68 9.77 20.11 4.10
C GLU A 68 11.12 19.65 3.55
N ASP A 69 11.11 18.72 2.58
CA ASP A 69 12.31 18.14 1.97
C ASP A 69 13.00 19.07 0.97
N GLU A 70 12.23 19.95 0.32
CA GLU A 70 12.69 20.92 -0.71
C GLU A 70 13.61 20.31 -1.79
N ASN A 71 13.38 19.04 -2.14
CA ASN A 71 14.13 18.34 -3.17
C ASN A 71 13.38 18.35 -4.51
N PHE A 72 13.98 18.99 -5.52
CA PHE A 72 13.36 19.14 -6.84
C PHE A 72 13.11 17.79 -7.55
N ASP A 73 14.00 16.81 -7.40
CA ASP A 73 13.84 15.50 -8.01
C ASP A 73 12.65 14.74 -7.42
N ASN A 74 12.41 14.88 -6.11
CA ASN A 74 11.22 14.32 -5.47
C ASN A 74 9.94 14.99 -5.98
N TYR A 75 9.93 16.31 -6.14
CA TYR A 75 8.83 17.01 -6.81
C TYR A 75 8.62 16.51 -8.24
N HIS A 76 9.70 16.39 -9.00
CA HIS A 76 9.65 15.91 -10.37
C HIS A 76 9.02 14.51 -10.46
N ARG A 77 9.44 13.59 -9.58
CA ARG A 77 8.86 12.24 -9.50
C ARG A 77 7.39 12.27 -9.10
N TYR A 78 7.00 13.11 -8.15
CA TYR A 78 5.59 13.29 -7.78
C TYR A 78 4.74 13.85 -8.93
N ILE A 79 5.27 14.82 -9.69
CA ILE A 79 4.55 15.47 -10.79
C ILE A 79 4.40 14.52 -11.98
N HIS A 80 5.47 13.84 -12.41
CA HIS A 80 5.47 13.05 -13.65
C HIS A 80 5.19 11.56 -13.45
N PHE A 81 5.41 11.04 -12.23
CA PHE A 81 5.18 9.64 -11.88
C PHE A 81 4.40 9.52 -10.57
N PRO A 82 3.22 10.15 -10.45
CA PRO A 82 2.49 10.27 -9.19
C PRO A 82 2.15 8.92 -8.58
N ARG A 83 1.75 7.93 -9.40
CA ARG A 83 1.40 6.59 -8.91
C ARG A 83 2.55 5.92 -8.18
N ASP A 84 3.76 6.02 -8.72
CA ASP A 84 4.95 5.40 -8.14
C ASP A 84 5.46 6.21 -6.96
N TYR A 85 5.33 7.54 -6.99
CA TYR A 85 5.66 8.39 -5.87
C TYR A 85 4.78 8.10 -4.64
N PHE A 86 3.45 8.01 -4.83
CA PHE A 86 2.53 7.66 -3.74
C PHE A 86 2.86 6.29 -3.13
N LYS A 87 3.10 5.28 -3.97
CA LYS A 87 3.52 3.95 -3.50
C LYS A 87 4.82 3.98 -2.70
N SER A 88 5.80 4.77 -3.16
CA SER A 88 7.10 4.92 -2.49
C SER A 88 6.96 5.67 -1.16
N TYR A 89 6.13 6.71 -1.12
CA TYR A 89 5.81 7.44 0.10
C TYR A 89 5.14 6.54 1.13
N ILE A 90 4.10 5.79 0.74
CA ILE A 90 3.41 4.83 1.62
C ILE A 90 4.43 3.82 2.16
N LYS A 91 5.27 3.24 1.29
CA LYS A 91 6.32 2.29 1.70
C LYS A 91 7.25 2.89 2.76
N LYS A 92 7.79 4.08 2.52
CA LYS A 92 8.69 4.78 3.44
C LYS A 92 8.03 5.01 4.81
N GLN A 93 6.75 5.40 4.82
CA GLN A 93 6.01 5.61 6.08
C GLN A 93 5.79 4.29 6.84
N VAL A 94 5.49 3.19 6.14
CA VAL A 94 5.36 1.85 6.74
C VAL A 94 6.72 1.37 7.31
N GLU A 95 7.80 1.52 6.55
CA GLU A 95 9.16 1.17 7.00
C GLU A 95 9.58 1.99 8.23
N ASN A 96 9.32 3.30 8.22
CA ASN A 96 9.60 4.18 9.34
C ASN A 96 8.82 3.77 10.60
N PHE A 97 7.54 3.42 10.44
CA PHE A 97 6.71 2.92 11.53
C PHE A 97 7.30 1.64 12.14
N CYS A 98 7.75 0.70 11.29
CA CYS A 98 8.38 -0.54 11.72
C CYS A 98 9.75 -0.31 12.40
N SER A 99 10.44 0.80 12.12
CA SER A 99 11.84 1.03 12.55
C SER A 99 12.02 1.91 13.79
N THR A 100 11.15 2.89 14.06
CA THR A 100 11.52 4.01 14.96
C THR A 100 10.93 3.95 16.37
N GLN A 101 9.68 3.50 16.57
CA GLN A 101 9.03 3.53 17.90
C GLN A 101 7.97 2.44 18.14
N LYS A 102 7.66 1.59 17.16
CA LYS A 102 6.49 0.69 17.21
C LYS A 102 6.81 -0.78 16.96
N TRP A 103 8.07 -1.15 17.06
CA TRP A 103 8.48 -2.55 17.01
C TRP A 103 7.82 -3.36 18.14
N GLU A 104 7.66 -2.77 19.33
CA GLU A 104 6.92 -3.37 20.45
C GLU A 104 5.43 -3.54 20.14
N LYS A 105 4.84 -2.61 19.39
CA LYS A 105 3.45 -2.73 18.93
C LYS A 105 3.31 -3.84 17.89
N LEU A 106 4.28 -3.98 17.00
CA LEU A 106 4.33 -5.08 16.04
C LEU A 106 4.48 -6.43 16.74
N LYS A 107 5.42 -6.54 17.71
CA LYS A 107 5.56 -7.71 18.58
C LYS A 107 4.26 -8.04 19.29
N HIS A 108 3.57 -7.04 19.81
CA HIS A 108 2.28 -7.21 20.46
C HIS A 108 1.25 -7.85 19.49
N PHE A 109 1.12 -7.33 18.27
CA PHE A 109 0.21 -7.91 17.28
C PHE A 109 0.58 -9.35 16.90
N VAL A 110 1.86 -9.64 16.73
CA VAL A 110 2.31 -11.02 16.46
C VAL A 110 1.99 -11.92 17.64
N ARG A 111 2.28 -11.51 18.87
CA ARG A 111 1.99 -12.30 20.08
C ARG A 111 0.50 -12.60 20.17
N CYS A 112 -0.37 -11.60 20.06
CA CYS A 112 -1.81 -11.78 20.10
C CYS A 112 -2.31 -12.70 18.97
N SER A 113 -1.78 -12.53 17.75
CA SER A 113 -2.11 -13.40 16.62
C SER A 113 -1.66 -14.83 16.88
N SER A 114 -0.47 -15.03 17.41
CA SER A 114 0.09 -16.35 17.72
C SER A 114 -0.70 -17.06 18.81
N GLU A 115 -1.07 -16.36 19.88
CA GLU A 115 -1.92 -16.89 20.96
C GLU A 115 -3.30 -17.28 20.42
N SER A 116 -3.90 -16.45 19.57
CA SER A 116 -5.20 -16.76 18.95
C SER A 116 -5.12 -18.01 18.06
N PHE A 117 -4.13 -18.12 17.18
CA PHE A 117 -4.01 -19.30 16.30
C PHE A 117 -3.67 -20.57 17.09
N LYS A 118 -2.86 -20.49 18.16
CA LYS A 118 -2.62 -21.62 19.05
C LYS A 118 -3.93 -22.10 19.69
N ALA A 119 -4.77 -21.18 20.18
CA ALA A 119 -6.06 -21.53 20.74
C ALA A 119 -6.98 -22.22 19.72
N ASP A 120 -7.00 -21.75 18.47
CA ASP A 120 -7.77 -22.39 17.39
C ASP A 120 -7.25 -23.81 17.11
N ILE A 121 -5.92 -24.00 17.06
CA ILE A 121 -5.30 -25.31 16.82
C ILE A 121 -5.64 -26.30 17.94
N LEU A 122 -5.52 -25.86 19.20
CA LEU A 122 -5.88 -26.69 20.36
C LEU A 122 -7.36 -27.06 20.35
N THR A 123 -8.24 -26.12 19.97
CA THR A 123 -9.67 -26.36 19.80
C THR A 123 -9.93 -27.39 18.70
N ALA A 124 -9.32 -27.22 17.52
CA ALA A 124 -9.45 -28.16 16.42
C ALA A 124 -8.95 -29.57 16.77
N ILE A 125 -7.83 -29.69 17.51
CA ILE A 125 -7.35 -30.97 18.02
C ILE A 125 -8.42 -31.64 18.88
N HIS A 126 -9.01 -30.90 19.82
CA HIS A 126 -10.02 -31.42 20.71
C HIS A 126 -11.29 -31.86 19.97
N GLU A 127 -11.83 -31.00 19.11
CA GLU A 127 -13.07 -31.24 18.35
C GLU A 127 -12.91 -32.45 17.42
N SER A 128 -11.77 -32.55 16.72
CA SER A 128 -11.47 -33.70 15.83
C SER A 128 -11.38 -35.02 16.60
N THR A 129 -10.81 -35.00 17.80
CA THR A 129 -10.76 -36.19 18.66
C THR A 129 -12.14 -36.60 19.16
N VAL A 130 -13.00 -35.63 19.51
CA VAL A 130 -14.39 -35.93 19.92
C VAL A 130 -15.18 -36.52 18.76
N ALA A 131 -15.10 -35.94 17.56
CA ALA A 131 -15.80 -36.42 16.38
C ALA A 131 -15.42 -37.87 16.03
N THR A 132 -14.13 -38.19 16.07
CA THR A 132 -13.62 -39.51 15.68
C THR A 132 -13.85 -40.63 16.69
N LYS A 133 -14.12 -40.32 17.97
CA LYS A 133 -14.52 -41.33 18.97
C LYS A 133 -15.89 -41.95 18.71
N THR A 134 -16.76 -41.25 17.98
CA THR A 134 -18.13 -41.70 17.73
C THR A 134 -18.23 -42.73 16.59
N GLY A 135 -17.13 -42.99 15.87
CA GLY A 135 -17.00 -44.04 14.85
C GLY A 135 -15.79 -44.94 15.12
N ASN A 136 -15.56 -45.94 14.27
CA ASN A 136 -14.35 -46.77 14.28
C ASN A 136 -13.13 -45.93 13.81
N GLY A 137 -12.78 -44.90 14.59
CA GLY A 137 -11.95 -43.76 14.24
C GLY A 137 -10.58 -44.15 13.69
N SER A 138 -10.25 -43.63 12.50
CA SER A 138 -8.93 -43.76 11.88
C SER A 138 -8.21 -42.41 11.90
N VAL A 139 -6.88 -42.43 11.80
CA VAL A 139 -6.07 -41.22 11.66
C VAL A 139 -6.54 -40.38 10.48
N SER A 140 -6.90 -41.01 9.36
CA SER A 140 -7.42 -40.28 8.19
C SER A 140 -8.67 -39.47 8.52
N MET A 141 -9.66 -40.06 9.19
CA MET A 141 -10.88 -39.35 9.59
C MET A 141 -10.58 -38.21 10.56
N TRP A 142 -9.63 -38.43 11.48
CA TRP A 142 -9.19 -37.38 12.41
C TRP A 142 -8.57 -36.19 11.70
N LEU A 143 -7.72 -36.46 10.68
CA LEU A 143 -7.10 -35.41 9.87
C LEU A 143 -8.11 -34.65 9.01
N ASP A 144 -9.17 -35.31 8.54
CA ASP A 144 -10.23 -34.67 7.76
C ASP A 144 -11.02 -33.67 8.62
N GLU A 145 -11.46 -34.08 9.81
CA GLU A 145 -12.10 -33.21 10.80
C GLU A 145 -11.17 -32.05 11.20
N PHE A 146 -9.89 -32.35 11.48
CA PHE A 146 -8.91 -31.35 11.88
C PHE A 146 -8.70 -30.27 10.82
N CYS A 147 -8.56 -30.67 9.55
CA CYS A 147 -8.47 -29.73 8.44
C CYS A 147 -9.77 -28.96 8.23
N GLN A 148 -10.93 -29.57 8.47
CA GLN A 148 -12.22 -28.90 8.37
C GLN A 148 -12.36 -27.78 9.42
N HIS A 149 -12.06 -28.08 10.68
CA HIS A 149 -12.11 -27.10 11.77
C HIS A 149 -11.14 -25.93 11.54
N LEU A 150 -9.95 -26.19 11.01
CA LEU A 150 -8.94 -25.16 10.74
C LEU A 150 -9.07 -24.45 9.40
N GLY A 151 -9.81 -24.99 8.44
CA GLY A 151 -9.76 -24.56 7.04
C GLY A 151 -10.12 -23.09 6.80
N HIS A 152 -10.91 -22.48 7.69
CA HIS A 152 -11.26 -21.06 7.62
C HIS A 152 -10.21 -20.13 8.27
N ARG A 153 -9.30 -20.68 9.09
CA ARG A 153 -8.27 -19.94 9.84
C ARG A 153 -6.88 -20.11 9.23
N LEU A 154 -6.56 -21.32 8.79
CA LEU A 154 -5.23 -21.72 8.30
C LEU A 154 -5.33 -22.35 6.92
N THR A 155 -4.43 -21.95 6.04
CA THR A 155 -4.22 -22.64 4.76
C THR A 155 -3.40 -23.90 5.02
N LEU A 156 -4.08 -24.97 5.41
CA LEU A 156 -3.51 -26.31 5.62
C LEU A 156 -4.23 -27.31 4.69
N PRO A 157 -3.70 -27.56 3.48
CA PRO A 157 -4.28 -28.54 2.58
C PRO A 157 -4.24 -29.94 3.20
N ARG A 158 -5.38 -30.64 3.25
CA ARG A 158 -5.44 -32.04 3.72
C ARG A 158 -4.50 -32.97 2.94
N GLY A 159 -4.20 -32.63 1.68
CA GLY A 159 -3.24 -33.32 0.83
C GLY A 159 -1.81 -33.33 1.36
N ASP A 160 -1.43 -32.34 2.16
CA ASP A 160 -0.08 -32.23 2.75
C ASP A 160 0.12 -33.20 3.91
N LEU A 161 -0.96 -33.82 4.40
CA LEU A 161 -0.99 -34.74 5.54
C LEU A 161 -1.11 -36.21 5.12
N LYS A 162 -1.10 -36.52 3.81
CA LYS A 162 -1.28 -37.88 3.29
C LYS A 162 -0.24 -38.89 3.79
N SER A 163 0.99 -38.45 4.05
CA SER A 163 2.08 -39.33 4.50
C SER A 163 1.82 -40.00 5.86
N ILE A 164 0.90 -39.45 6.67
CA ILE A 164 0.58 -39.97 8.01
C ILE A 164 -0.81 -40.61 8.10
N GLU A 165 -1.60 -40.61 7.01
CA GLU A 165 -3.02 -41.02 7.07
C GLU A 165 -3.23 -42.54 7.19
N HIS A 166 -2.26 -43.34 6.74
CA HIS A 166 -2.31 -44.81 6.78
C HIS A 166 -1.61 -45.41 8.02
N GLN A 167 -1.23 -44.59 9.00
CA GLN A 167 -0.63 -45.08 10.23
C GLN A 167 -1.69 -45.80 11.06
N GLU A 168 -1.42 -47.04 11.47
CA GLU A 168 -2.33 -47.86 12.30
C GLU A 168 -2.33 -47.42 13.77
N ILE A 169 -2.68 -46.15 14.03
CA ILE A 169 -2.81 -45.61 15.38
C ILE A 169 -4.21 -45.95 15.90
N LYS A 170 -4.27 -46.87 16.86
CA LYS A 170 -5.52 -47.26 17.55
C LYS A 170 -5.89 -46.33 18.70
N ASP A 171 -4.92 -45.60 19.24
CA ASP A 171 -5.09 -44.70 20.38
C ASP A 171 -5.09 -43.23 19.94
N ILE A 172 -6.26 -42.74 19.53
CA ILE A 172 -6.45 -41.35 19.09
C ILE A 172 -6.31 -40.36 20.26
N GLU A 173 -6.58 -40.79 21.50
CA GLU A 173 -6.30 -39.93 22.66
C GLU A 173 -4.81 -39.74 22.86
N PHE A 174 -4.01 -40.80 22.73
CA PHE A 174 -2.56 -40.67 22.80
C PHE A 174 -2.00 -39.81 21.65
N LEU A 175 -2.59 -39.89 20.45
CA LEU A 175 -2.27 -38.97 19.34
C LEU A 175 -2.58 -37.51 19.73
N LYS A 176 -3.78 -37.22 20.25
CA LYS A 176 -4.15 -35.88 20.74
C LYS A 176 -3.13 -35.34 21.74
N GLU A 177 -2.79 -36.12 22.76
CA GLU A 177 -1.83 -35.70 23.77
C GLU A 177 -0.42 -35.48 23.19
N ALA A 178 -0.01 -36.28 22.20
CA ALA A 178 1.25 -36.10 21.49
C ALA A 178 1.28 -34.80 20.67
N VAL A 179 0.19 -34.48 19.96
CA VAL A 179 0.07 -33.26 19.16
C VAL A 179 0.00 -32.02 20.07
N ILE A 180 -0.76 -32.06 21.17
CA ILE A 180 -0.81 -30.97 22.17
C ILE A 180 0.60 -30.69 22.70
N ARG A 181 1.34 -31.72 23.10
CA ARG A 181 2.73 -31.57 23.55
C ARG A 181 3.64 -30.98 22.47
N ALA A 182 3.42 -31.29 21.19
CA ALA A 182 4.17 -30.69 20.09
C ALA A 182 3.86 -29.19 19.93
N VAL A 183 2.58 -28.81 20.04
CA VAL A 183 2.10 -27.41 19.96
C VAL A 183 2.63 -26.55 21.12
N GLU A 184 2.57 -27.08 22.35
CA GLU A 184 2.97 -26.39 23.58
C GLU A 184 4.49 -26.44 23.83
N GLY A 185 5.18 -27.37 23.16
CA GLY A 185 6.60 -27.61 23.36
C GLY A 185 7.51 -26.47 22.88
N PRO A 186 8.78 -26.48 23.32
CA PRO A 186 9.78 -25.46 22.97
C PRO A 186 10.13 -25.46 21.47
N ARG A 187 9.72 -26.47 20.70
CA ARG A 187 9.84 -26.50 19.23
C ARG A 187 8.81 -25.65 18.50
N SER A 188 7.95 -24.88 19.19
CA SER A 188 7.03 -23.95 18.53
C SER A 188 7.85 -22.92 17.72
N PRO A 189 7.90 -23.02 16.37
CA PRO A 189 8.83 -22.25 15.53
C PRO A 189 8.50 -20.76 15.48
N THR A 190 7.37 -20.36 16.07
CA THR A 190 6.70 -19.13 15.66
C THR A 190 7.47 -17.85 15.98
N LEU A 191 8.47 -17.86 16.86
CA LEU A 191 9.09 -16.61 17.36
C LEU A 191 10.49 -16.76 17.99
N GLN A 192 11.09 -17.95 17.99
CA GLN A 192 12.44 -18.15 18.55
C GLN A 192 13.50 -17.84 17.50
N THR A 193 13.54 -16.59 17.05
CA THR A 193 14.64 -16.07 16.23
C THR A 193 15.31 -14.94 17.00
N SER A 194 16.60 -14.69 16.73
CA SER A 194 17.27 -13.53 17.31
C SER A 194 16.49 -12.25 16.99
N GLU A 195 16.60 -11.20 17.81
CA GLU A 195 15.87 -9.94 17.54
C GLU A 195 16.19 -9.36 16.15
N LEU A 196 17.40 -9.60 15.64
CA LEU A 196 17.83 -9.17 14.32
C LEU A 196 17.13 -9.96 13.19
N ASP A 197 17.02 -11.28 13.34
CA ASP A 197 16.32 -12.17 12.39
C ASP A 197 14.81 -11.91 12.39
N TRP A 198 14.27 -11.58 13.56
CA TRP A 198 12.87 -11.19 13.73
C TRP A 198 12.54 -9.91 12.97
N ALA A 199 13.35 -8.85 13.14
CA ALA A 199 13.16 -7.58 12.46
C ALA A 199 13.26 -7.72 10.93
N GLY A 200 14.23 -8.48 10.44
CA GLY A 200 14.35 -8.79 9.01
C GLY A 200 13.13 -9.53 8.45
N THR A 201 12.62 -10.51 9.21
CA THR A 201 11.41 -11.25 8.85
C THR A 201 10.18 -10.36 8.82
N ALA A 202 9.99 -9.51 9.84
CA ALA A 202 8.92 -8.53 9.89
C ALA A 202 8.95 -7.58 8.68
N MET A 203 10.13 -7.05 8.34
CA MET A 203 10.29 -6.19 7.17
C MET A 203 9.91 -6.90 5.88
N LYS A 204 10.26 -8.18 5.74
CA LYS A 204 9.96 -8.98 4.55
C LYS A 204 8.48 -9.39 4.46
N GLU A 205 7.89 -9.80 5.56
CA GLU A 205 6.55 -10.41 5.58
C GLU A 205 5.42 -9.40 5.76
N VAL A 206 5.66 -8.29 6.45
CA VAL A 206 4.62 -7.32 6.85
C VAL A 206 4.60 -6.11 5.94
N VAL A 207 5.75 -5.45 5.72
CA VAL A 207 5.82 -4.16 5.00
C VAL A 207 5.19 -4.24 3.61
N PRO A 208 5.49 -5.24 2.75
CA PRO A 208 4.89 -5.31 1.42
C PRO A 208 3.36 -5.48 1.46
N LYS A 209 2.85 -6.23 2.43
CA LYS A 209 1.40 -6.49 2.58
C LYS A 209 0.67 -5.23 3.04
N VAL A 210 1.20 -4.54 4.05
CA VAL A 210 0.66 -3.27 4.55
C VAL A 210 0.74 -2.19 3.47
N GLN A 211 1.88 -2.06 2.80
CA GLN A 211 2.04 -1.13 1.69
C GLN A 211 0.98 -1.39 0.61
N LYS A 212 0.76 -2.64 0.23
CA LYS A 212 -0.26 -3.01 -0.75
C LYS A 212 -1.66 -2.63 -0.29
N MET A 213 -2.06 -3.01 0.93
CA MET A 213 -3.37 -2.69 1.50
C MET A 213 -3.64 -1.17 1.52
N LEU A 214 -2.68 -0.39 2.02
CA LEU A 214 -2.80 1.08 2.05
C LEU A 214 -2.80 1.68 0.64
N SER A 215 -1.99 1.15 -0.28
CA SER A 215 -1.93 1.64 -1.68
C SER A 215 -3.23 1.36 -2.42
N ASP A 216 -3.81 0.19 -2.24
CA ASP A 216 -5.07 -0.20 -2.87
C ASP A 216 -6.22 0.64 -2.34
N GLN A 217 -6.26 0.86 -1.02
CA GLN A 217 -7.28 1.69 -0.37
C GLN A 217 -7.17 3.18 -0.74
N LEU A 218 -5.97 3.74 -0.72
CA LEU A 218 -5.71 5.16 -1.00
C LEU A 218 -5.48 5.42 -2.50
N SER A 219 -5.87 4.47 -3.34
CA SER A 219 -5.83 4.60 -4.79
C SER A 219 -6.94 5.51 -5.31
N GLY A 220 -6.93 5.74 -6.63
CA GLY A 220 -7.98 6.46 -7.33
C GLY A 220 -7.62 6.66 -8.79
N CYS A 221 -8.21 7.68 -9.41
CA CYS A 221 -7.89 8.06 -10.78
C CYS A 221 -6.45 8.61 -10.88
N TRP A 222 -5.68 8.11 -11.84
CA TRP A 222 -4.30 8.58 -12.09
C TRP A 222 -4.20 9.46 -13.33
N LYS A 223 -5.33 9.84 -13.94
CA LYS A 223 -5.33 10.81 -15.03
C LYS A 223 -4.85 12.16 -14.53
N GLN A 224 -4.07 12.85 -15.37
CA GLN A 224 -3.48 14.14 -15.07
C GLN A 224 -4.03 15.22 -15.99
N CYS A 225 -4.17 16.44 -15.47
CA CYS A 225 -4.64 17.58 -16.22
C CYS A 225 -3.64 17.86 -17.35
N PRO A 226 -4.09 17.98 -18.62
CA PRO A 226 -3.19 18.13 -19.76
C PRO A 226 -2.36 19.42 -19.71
N PHE A 227 -2.81 20.42 -18.94
CA PHE A 227 -2.10 21.69 -18.78
C PHE A 227 -1.09 21.66 -17.63
N CYS A 228 -1.51 21.29 -16.42
CA CYS A 228 -0.67 21.48 -15.22
C CYS A 228 -0.24 20.19 -14.51
N MET A 229 -0.56 19.03 -15.08
CA MET A 229 -0.25 17.70 -14.51
C MET A 229 -0.86 17.44 -13.12
N ALA A 230 -1.81 18.27 -12.65
CA ALA A 230 -2.58 17.98 -11.45
C ALA A 230 -3.34 16.65 -11.60
N ILE A 231 -3.36 15.85 -10.55
CA ILE A 231 -3.93 14.50 -10.61
C ILE A 231 -5.41 14.57 -10.28
N CYS A 232 -6.23 13.79 -10.99
CA CYS A 232 -7.66 13.73 -10.70
C CYS A 232 -7.91 13.24 -9.26
N THR A 233 -8.82 13.91 -8.54
CA THR A 233 -9.15 13.59 -7.15
C THR A 233 -10.23 12.52 -6.99
N ASN A 234 -10.77 11.99 -8.09
CA ASN A 234 -11.76 10.93 -8.03
C ASN A 234 -11.11 9.66 -7.45
N THR A 235 -11.73 9.09 -6.42
CA THR A 235 -11.23 7.90 -5.71
C THR A 235 -11.50 6.59 -6.45
N VAL A 236 -12.25 6.62 -7.55
CA VAL A 236 -12.54 5.46 -8.38
C VAL A 236 -11.59 5.43 -9.59
N ALA A 237 -10.79 4.36 -9.70
CA ALA A 237 -9.94 4.14 -10.86
C ALA A 237 -10.78 3.89 -12.12
N GLY A 238 -10.44 4.54 -13.23
CA GLY A 238 -11.16 4.38 -14.49
C GLY A 238 -12.61 4.86 -14.47
N HIS A 239 -12.94 5.79 -13.55
CA HIS A 239 -14.28 6.35 -13.45
C HIS A 239 -14.76 6.97 -14.78
N THR A 240 -16.07 6.96 -14.97
CA THR A 240 -16.74 7.68 -16.05
C THR A 240 -16.95 9.15 -15.67
N GLY A 241 -17.30 9.98 -16.65
CA GLY A 241 -17.46 11.42 -16.46
C GLY A 241 -16.15 12.20 -16.44
N ASP A 242 -16.24 13.48 -16.07
CA ASP A 242 -15.12 14.40 -16.18
C ASP A 242 -14.08 14.20 -15.07
N HIS A 243 -12.81 14.32 -15.43
CA HIS A 243 -11.71 14.45 -14.49
C HIS A 243 -11.66 15.87 -13.96
N SER A 244 -11.47 16.01 -12.65
CA SER A 244 -11.32 17.31 -12.00
C SER A 244 -10.38 17.22 -10.81
N VAL A 245 -9.95 18.39 -10.36
CA VAL A 245 -9.15 18.62 -9.15
C VAL A 245 -9.63 19.96 -8.57
N PRO A 246 -9.71 20.11 -7.23
CA PRO A 246 -10.09 21.39 -6.64
C PRO A 246 -9.03 22.48 -6.88
N PHE A 247 -7.75 22.09 -6.94
CA PHE A 247 -6.64 23.03 -7.07
C PHE A 247 -5.73 22.64 -8.21
N HIS A 248 -5.69 23.49 -9.24
CA HIS A 248 -4.73 23.38 -10.33
C HIS A 248 -3.37 23.98 -9.94
N ARG A 249 -2.35 23.68 -10.75
CA ARG A 249 -0.98 24.16 -10.59
C ARG A 249 -0.67 25.19 -11.68
N SER A 250 0.36 26.00 -11.46
CA SER A 250 0.94 26.82 -12.53
C SER A 250 1.41 25.91 -13.68
N LYS A 251 1.17 26.31 -14.93
CA LYS A 251 1.60 25.53 -16.10
C LYS A 251 3.12 25.42 -16.21
N ALA A 252 3.88 26.34 -15.60
CA ALA A 252 5.34 26.30 -15.53
C ALA A 252 5.86 25.01 -14.86
N VAL A 253 5.08 24.42 -13.94
CA VAL A 253 5.39 23.13 -13.29
C VAL A 253 5.60 22.01 -14.32
N ASN A 254 4.86 22.06 -15.42
CA ASN A 254 4.89 21.10 -16.52
C ASN A 254 5.65 21.63 -17.77
N GLY A 255 6.46 22.68 -17.61
CA GLY A 255 7.32 23.16 -18.69
C GLY A 255 6.63 23.95 -19.81
N TRP A 256 5.35 24.32 -19.65
CA TRP A 256 4.65 25.10 -20.67
C TRP A 256 5.31 26.47 -20.87
N SER A 257 5.43 26.88 -22.13
CA SER A 257 5.99 28.18 -22.51
C SER A 257 5.07 28.91 -23.48
N TRP A 258 5.23 30.22 -23.57
CA TRP A 258 4.57 31.02 -24.59
C TRP A 258 5.06 30.62 -25.98
N HIS A 259 4.13 30.56 -26.95
CA HIS A 259 4.43 30.11 -28.31
C HIS A 259 5.57 30.93 -28.95
N LYS A 260 6.51 30.22 -29.59
CA LYS A 260 7.72 30.80 -30.23
C LYS A 260 8.62 31.62 -29.30
N THR A 261 8.54 31.36 -27.99
CA THR A 261 9.46 31.93 -27.01
C THR A 261 10.02 30.84 -26.09
N ASP A 262 11.07 31.18 -25.37
CA ASP A 262 11.60 30.43 -24.23
C ASP A 262 10.96 30.86 -22.89
N ASN A 263 10.03 31.82 -22.89
CA ASN A 263 9.38 32.32 -21.68
C ASN A 263 8.34 31.34 -21.15
N PHE A 264 8.45 30.93 -19.87
CA PHE A 264 7.45 30.08 -19.21
C PHE A 264 6.04 30.71 -19.23
N SER A 265 5.02 29.87 -19.29
CA SER A 265 3.65 30.27 -18.95
C SER A 265 3.43 30.00 -17.47
N ILE A 266 3.27 31.05 -16.68
CA ILE A 266 3.03 30.94 -15.23
C ILE A 266 1.55 30.81 -14.87
N ASP A 267 0.65 30.98 -15.84
CA ASP A 267 -0.80 30.94 -15.63
C ASP A 267 -1.24 29.63 -14.97
N PHE A 268 -2.26 29.73 -14.12
CA PHE A 268 -2.99 28.56 -13.64
C PHE A 268 -4.04 28.15 -14.69
N CYS A 269 -4.48 26.90 -14.65
CA CYS A 269 -5.50 26.41 -15.58
C CYS A 269 -6.80 27.21 -15.47
N THR A 270 -7.19 27.55 -14.24
CA THR A 270 -8.38 28.30 -13.87
C THR A 270 -8.37 29.70 -14.50
N SER A 271 -7.26 30.44 -14.38
CA SER A 271 -7.10 31.76 -15.03
C SER A 271 -7.01 31.63 -16.55
N ALA A 272 -6.38 30.57 -17.06
CA ALA A 272 -6.26 30.34 -18.49
C ALA A 272 -7.63 30.14 -19.15
N VAL A 273 -8.50 29.30 -18.59
CA VAL A 273 -9.86 29.07 -19.13
C VAL A 273 -10.79 30.28 -18.97
N ALA A 274 -10.43 31.25 -18.12
CA ALA A 274 -11.11 32.55 -18.02
C ALA A 274 -10.63 33.58 -19.06
N SER A 275 -9.43 33.38 -19.63
CA SER A 275 -8.78 34.35 -20.53
C SER A 275 -9.19 34.19 -22.00
N ASP A 276 -8.88 35.19 -22.82
CA ASP A 276 -8.98 35.12 -24.29
C ASP A 276 -7.71 34.52 -24.94
N ASN A 277 -6.83 33.91 -24.14
CA ASN A 277 -5.62 33.28 -24.66
C ASN A 277 -5.91 31.94 -25.36
N TYR A 278 -4.92 31.48 -26.11
CA TYR A 278 -4.96 30.24 -26.87
C TYR A 278 -3.85 29.29 -26.41
N PHE A 279 -4.07 27.99 -26.59
CA PHE A 279 -3.03 26.98 -26.52
C PHE A 279 -2.86 26.28 -27.85
N LEU A 280 -1.66 25.77 -28.09
CA LEU A 280 -1.35 24.95 -29.26
C LEU A 280 -1.19 23.50 -28.86
N LEU A 281 -1.73 22.62 -29.70
CA LEU A 281 -1.41 21.20 -29.68
C LEU A 281 -0.08 20.94 -30.40
N ASN A 282 0.49 19.76 -30.18
CA ASN A 282 1.72 19.33 -30.84
C ASN A 282 1.60 19.24 -32.38
N ASP A 283 0.37 19.09 -32.89
CA ASP A 283 0.07 19.06 -34.32
C ASP A 283 -0.12 20.47 -34.94
N GLY A 284 0.10 21.53 -34.16
CA GLY A 284 0.00 22.92 -34.60
C GLY A 284 -1.39 23.52 -34.55
N ARG A 285 -2.44 22.75 -34.24
CA ARG A 285 -3.79 23.30 -34.06
C ARG A 285 -3.83 24.19 -32.81
N SER A 286 -4.52 25.32 -32.95
CA SER A 286 -4.70 26.32 -31.89
C SER A 286 -6.15 26.35 -31.44
N PHE A 287 -6.37 26.38 -30.12
CA PHE A 287 -7.70 26.43 -29.52
C PHE A 287 -7.75 27.53 -28.44
N PRO A 288 -8.85 28.30 -28.35
CA PRO A 288 -9.08 29.18 -27.22
C PRO A 288 -9.13 28.37 -25.92
N TYR A 289 -8.54 28.88 -24.84
CA TYR A 289 -8.65 28.20 -23.54
C TYR A 289 -10.10 28.13 -23.06
N LYS A 290 -10.96 29.12 -23.36
CA LYS A 290 -12.40 29.09 -23.02
C LYS A 290 -13.16 27.90 -23.61
N THR A 291 -12.72 27.40 -24.76
CA THR A 291 -13.34 26.27 -25.47
C THR A 291 -12.39 25.09 -25.61
N TYR A 292 -11.46 24.94 -24.66
CA TYR A 292 -10.40 23.92 -24.70
C TYR A 292 -10.88 22.50 -24.97
N ARG A 293 -12.11 22.17 -24.54
CA ARG A 293 -12.72 20.86 -24.79
C ARG A 293 -12.87 20.52 -26.27
N LEU A 294 -12.99 21.51 -27.15
CA LEU A 294 -13.04 21.31 -28.60
C LEU A 294 -11.75 20.72 -29.17
N ALA A 295 -10.63 20.81 -28.44
CA ALA A 295 -9.38 20.16 -28.82
C ALA A 295 -9.46 18.62 -28.80
N GLY A 296 -10.47 18.04 -28.14
CA GLY A 296 -10.66 16.61 -28.06
C GLY A 296 -9.64 15.90 -27.16
N GLY A 297 -9.62 14.56 -27.21
CA GLY A 297 -8.71 13.74 -26.43
C GLY A 297 -8.79 14.03 -24.93
N GLU A 298 -7.64 14.15 -24.27
CA GLU A 298 -7.58 14.42 -22.83
C GLU A 298 -8.09 15.82 -22.45
N HIS A 299 -8.14 16.78 -23.38
CA HIS A 299 -8.70 18.10 -23.07
C HIS A 299 -10.21 18.06 -22.90
N ALA A 300 -10.91 17.22 -23.67
CA ALA A 300 -12.37 17.10 -23.62
C ALA A 300 -12.87 16.41 -22.34
N THR A 301 -12.03 15.56 -21.72
CA THR A 301 -12.41 14.76 -20.55
C THR A 301 -12.11 15.44 -19.22
N TRP A 302 -11.54 16.65 -19.23
CA TRP A 302 -11.28 17.42 -18.01
C TRP A 302 -12.33 18.51 -17.81
N SER A 303 -12.71 18.74 -16.56
CA SER A 303 -13.51 19.88 -16.12
C SER A 303 -12.62 20.81 -15.30
N ILE A 304 -12.42 22.01 -15.85
CA ILE A 304 -11.61 23.09 -15.26
C ILE A 304 -12.55 24.28 -15.09
N THR A 305 -12.86 24.60 -13.84
CA THR A 305 -13.72 25.73 -13.50
C THR A 305 -12.88 27.00 -13.46
N PRO A 306 -13.30 28.10 -14.11
CA PRO A 306 -12.73 29.42 -13.88
C PRO A 306 -12.84 29.78 -12.39
N ASP A 307 -11.72 29.98 -11.71
CA ASP A 307 -11.64 30.41 -10.32
C ASP A 307 -10.40 31.29 -10.15
N MET A 308 -10.45 32.20 -9.19
CA MET A 308 -9.38 33.12 -8.82
C MET A 308 -8.62 32.67 -7.57
N ASP A 309 -9.07 31.63 -6.85
CA ASP A 309 -8.38 31.11 -5.66
C ASP A 309 -7.19 30.19 -6.01
N ASP A 310 -6.16 30.80 -6.62
CA ASP A 310 -4.91 30.10 -6.92
C ASP A 310 -4.11 29.86 -5.62
N LYS A 311 -4.01 28.60 -5.20
CA LYS A 311 -3.33 28.21 -3.96
C LYS A 311 -1.87 28.67 -3.91
N PRO A 312 -1.41 29.20 -2.75
CA PRO A 312 -0.07 29.77 -2.61
C PRO A 312 1.04 28.73 -2.79
N TYR A 313 0.76 27.45 -2.55
CA TYR A 313 1.73 26.36 -2.63
C TYR A 313 2.47 26.29 -3.97
N TRP A 314 1.74 26.30 -5.11
CA TRP A 314 2.38 26.18 -6.42
C TRP A 314 3.04 27.47 -6.89
N LYS A 315 2.64 28.62 -6.34
CA LYS A 315 3.33 29.91 -6.53
C LYS A 315 4.67 29.92 -5.80
N TRP A 316 4.69 29.44 -4.56
CA TRP A 316 5.91 29.23 -3.78
C TRP A 316 6.84 28.21 -4.46
N PHE A 317 6.32 27.07 -4.92
CA PHE A 317 7.11 26.07 -5.64
C PHE A 317 7.84 26.67 -6.85
N VAL A 318 7.13 27.44 -7.69
CA VAL A 318 7.74 28.08 -8.86
C VAL A 318 8.84 29.07 -8.46
N CYS A 319 8.64 29.85 -7.38
CA CYS A 319 9.69 30.74 -6.89
C CYS A 319 10.88 29.97 -6.32
N ARG A 320 10.61 28.90 -5.55
CA ARG A 320 11.61 28.15 -4.80
C ARG A 320 12.52 27.33 -5.71
N PHE A 321 11.97 26.80 -6.79
CA PHE A 321 12.65 25.93 -7.75
C PHE A 321 12.86 26.59 -9.12
N LYS A 322 12.89 27.93 -9.15
CA LYS A 322 13.04 28.71 -10.39
C LYS A 322 14.18 28.19 -11.26
N ASP A 323 15.38 28.12 -10.70
CA ASP A 323 16.59 27.81 -11.46
C ASP A 323 16.57 26.34 -11.95
N GLN A 324 16.10 25.41 -11.12
CA GLN A 324 15.94 24.00 -11.51
C GLN A 324 14.88 23.82 -12.60
N LEU A 325 13.80 24.62 -12.58
CA LEU A 325 12.80 24.62 -13.64
C LEU A 325 13.39 25.15 -14.95
N GLU A 326 14.11 26.27 -14.91
CA GLU A 326 14.77 26.87 -16.08
C GLU A 326 15.77 25.88 -16.71
N GLU A 327 16.61 25.26 -15.90
CA GLU A 327 17.56 24.23 -16.34
C GLU A 327 16.84 23.03 -16.96
N LYS A 328 15.85 22.47 -16.26
CA LYS A 328 15.17 21.24 -16.67
C LYS A 328 14.47 21.38 -18.02
N TYR A 329 13.75 22.49 -18.22
CA TYR A 329 12.92 22.68 -19.39
C TYR A 329 13.60 23.51 -20.48
N ASN A 330 14.81 24.05 -20.22
CA ASN A 330 15.51 24.99 -21.09
C ASN A 330 14.61 26.18 -21.47
N LYS A 331 14.04 26.82 -20.45
CA LYS A 331 13.10 27.95 -20.52
C LYS A 331 13.48 29.01 -19.49
N ARG A 332 12.84 30.18 -19.53
CA ARG A 332 13.18 31.33 -18.70
C ARG A 332 11.96 31.99 -18.10
N PHE A 333 12.08 32.47 -16.86
CA PHE A 333 11.07 33.33 -16.24
C PHE A 333 11.35 34.79 -16.56
N SER A 334 11.15 35.18 -17.82
CA SER A 334 11.35 36.53 -18.36
C SER A 334 10.15 37.00 -19.18
N ASP A 335 10.04 38.31 -19.39
CA ASP A 335 8.97 38.99 -20.13
C ASP A 335 7.57 38.47 -19.73
N LYS A 336 6.88 37.75 -20.62
CA LYS A 336 5.54 37.19 -20.41
C LYS A 336 5.49 36.06 -19.37
N GLY A 337 6.65 35.52 -19.00
CA GLY A 337 6.83 34.50 -17.98
C GLY A 337 7.44 35.02 -16.69
N GLU A 338 7.59 36.34 -16.52
CA GLU A 338 8.19 36.90 -15.31
C GLU A 338 7.37 36.54 -14.06
N ILE A 339 8.04 35.99 -13.05
CA ILE A 339 7.41 35.63 -11.78
C ILE A 339 7.01 36.92 -11.04
N PRO A 340 5.71 37.12 -10.73
CA PRO A 340 5.23 38.31 -10.04
C PRO A 340 5.93 38.51 -8.69
N HIS A 341 6.31 39.75 -8.38
CA HIS A 341 6.98 40.09 -7.13
C HIS A 341 6.22 39.61 -5.88
N VAL A 342 4.88 39.58 -5.94
CA VAL A 342 4.04 39.10 -4.83
C VAL A 342 4.19 37.60 -4.55
N TRP A 343 4.54 36.76 -5.53
CA TRP A 343 4.79 35.33 -5.29
C TRP A 343 6.08 35.11 -4.49
N ARG A 344 7.07 35.99 -4.66
CA ARG A 344 8.35 35.94 -3.94
C ARG A 344 8.22 36.21 -2.44
N LYS A 345 7.07 36.71 -2.00
CA LYS A 345 6.74 36.96 -0.59
C LYS A 345 6.08 35.76 0.09
N ILE A 346 5.78 34.69 -0.65
CA ILE A 346 5.15 33.49 -0.08
C ILE A 346 6.25 32.63 0.54
N HIS A 347 6.08 32.27 1.80
CA HIS A 347 7.06 31.49 2.55
C HIS A 347 6.65 30.03 2.71
N LYS A 348 7.64 29.15 2.93
CA LYS A 348 7.42 27.70 3.10
C LYS A 348 6.47 27.41 4.26
N GLU A 349 6.67 28.12 5.37
CA GLU A 349 5.90 27.96 6.59
C GLU A 349 4.42 28.30 6.36
N GLU A 350 4.14 29.31 5.54
CA GLU A 350 2.78 29.72 5.18
C GLU A 350 2.07 28.66 4.34
N VAL A 351 2.75 28.10 3.34
CA VAL A 351 2.14 27.08 2.47
C VAL A 351 1.94 25.74 3.19
N ILE A 352 2.84 25.37 4.11
CA ILE A 352 2.65 24.21 4.99
C ILE A 352 1.49 24.46 5.96
N ALA A 353 1.38 25.66 6.53
CA ALA A 353 0.28 26.02 7.42
C ALA A 353 -1.07 26.01 6.71
N ASP A 354 -1.14 26.48 5.45
CA ASP A 354 -2.34 26.41 4.62
C ASP A 354 -2.76 24.96 4.36
N LEU A 355 -1.81 24.09 3.98
CA LEU A 355 -2.08 22.66 3.79
C LEU A 355 -2.55 21.96 5.06
N LYS A 356 -2.11 22.40 6.25
CA LYS A 356 -2.55 21.82 7.53
C LYS A 356 -3.97 22.24 7.96
N LYS A 357 -4.54 23.29 7.35
CA LYS A 357 -5.90 23.79 7.64
C LYS A 357 -6.98 23.15 6.78
N LEU A 358 -6.61 22.65 5.60
CA LEU A 358 -7.43 21.73 4.81
C LEU A 358 -7.67 20.45 5.61
#